data_AF-A0A3B5K0I7-F1
#
_entry.id   AF-A0A3B5K0I7-F1
#
_cell.length_a   1.000
_cell.length_b   1.000
_cell.length_c   1.000
_cell.angle_alpha   90.00
_cell.angle_beta   90.00
_cell.angle_gamma   90.00
#
_symmetry.space_group_name_H-M   'P 1'
#
loop_
_entity.id
_entity.type
_entity.pdbx_description
1 polymer ?
#
loop_
_entity_poly.entity_id
_entity_poly.type
_entity_poly.pdbx_seq_one_letter_code
_entity_poly.pdbx_strand_id
1 'polypeptide(L)'
;LSTFWSNAIRWLDQGRNGVVGVVEKRAVPVLSKSGFTCEYTDFRKDLSVYMGMAYSGAHAKEIQDFVAEGGGLVIGGHHRSLPLTWYEDKSDPTSSNCQQGMEGTRLLN
;
A
#
# COMPACT_ATOMS: atom_id res chain seq x y z
N LEU A 1 14.82 -11.99 2.55
CA LEU A 1 14.18 -10.66 2.60
C LEU A 1 15.22 -9.69 3.15
N SER A 2 15.41 -8.52 2.56
CA SER A 2 16.38 -7.54 3.08
C SER A 2 15.96 -7.07 4.47
N THR A 3 16.91 -6.81 5.35
CA THR A 3 16.70 -6.28 6.72
C THR A 3 15.76 -5.06 6.73
N PHE A 4 15.80 -4.26 5.66
CA PHE A 4 14.91 -3.12 5.46
C PHE A 4 13.42 -3.46 5.57
N TRP A 5 12.94 -4.51 4.87
CA TRP A 5 11.51 -4.85 4.86
C TRP A 5 11.04 -5.37 6.22
N SER A 6 11.86 -6.19 6.87
CA SER A 6 11.54 -6.65 8.22
C SER A 6 11.48 -5.50 9.21
N ASN A 7 12.41 -4.53 9.12
CA ASN A 7 12.39 -3.35 9.98
C ASN A 7 11.17 -2.45 9.71
N ALA A 8 10.85 -2.23 8.44
CA ALA A 8 9.70 -1.42 8.04
C ALA A 8 8.38 -2.03 8.53
N ILE A 9 8.17 -3.33 8.31
CA ILE A 9 6.96 -4.03 8.77
C ILE A 9 6.88 -4.00 10.29
N ARG A 10 7.98 -4.21 11.00
CA ARG A 10 8.00 -4.19 12.47
C ARG A 10 7.74 -2.79 13.05
N TRP A 11 8.16 -1.74 12.35
CA TRP A 11 7.83 -0.35 12.69
C TRP A 11 6.33 -0.06 12.45
N LEU A 12 5.79 -0.50 11.32
CA LEU A 12 4.38 -0.33 10.95
C LEU A 12 3.43 -1.13 11.85
N ASP A 13 3.84 -2.32 12.27
CA ASP A 13 3.10 -3.18 13.19
C ASP A 13 3.14 -2.66 14.64
N GLN A 14 4.02 -1.69 14.94
CA GLN A 14 4.25 -1.13 16.28
C GLN A 14 4.54 -2.18 17.36
N GLY A 15 5.06 -3.35 16.97
CA GLY A 15 5.33 -4.46 17.88
C GLY A 15 4.08 -5.20 18.36
N ARG A 16 2.90 -4.98 17.76
CA ARG A 16 1.67 -5.73 18.05
C ARG A 16 1.78 -7.22 17.67
N ASN A 17 2.72 -7.56 16.80
CA ASN A 17 2.94 -8.86 16.20
C ASN A 17 1.66 -9.45 15.58
N GLY A 18 0.86 -8.57 14.97
CA GLY A 18 -0.43 -8.92 14.38
C GLY A 18 -0.30 -9.54 12.98
N VAL A 19 -1.44 -9.78 12.35
CA VAL A 19 -1.48 -10.36 11.00
C VAL A 19 -1.13 -9.29 9.96
N VAL A 20 -0.19 -9.63 9.06
CA VAL A 20 0.16 -8.86 7.88
C VAL A 20 -0.65 -9.36 6.69
N GLY A 21 -1.63 -8.57 6.24
CA GLY A 21 -2.41 -8.89 5.05
C GLY A 21 -1.69 -8.44 3.79
N VAL A 22 -1.56 -9.32 2.81
CA VAL A 22 -0.94 -9.00 1.52
C VAL A 22 -1.83 -9.38 0.36
N VAL A 23 -1.97 -8.47 -0.59
CA VAL A 23 -2.72 -8.71 -1.84
C VAL A 23 -1.90 -9.54 -2.83
N GLU A 24 -0.57 -9.51 -2.73
CA GLU A 24 0.31 -10.29 -3.61
C GLU A 24 0.67 -11.62 -2.95
N LYS A 25 0.11 -12.74 -3.44
CA LYS A 25 0.35 -14.08 -2.90
C LYS A 25 1.83 -14.46 -2.86
N ARG A 26 2.64 -13.93 -3.79
CA ARG A 26 4.10 -14.16 -3.83
C ARG A 26 4.84 -13.53 -2.65
N ALA A 27 4.28 -12.50 -2.02
CA ALA A 27 4.88 -11.83 -0.86
C ALA A 27 4.75 -12.65 0.43
N VAL A 28 3.65 -13.42 0.60
CA VAL A 28 3.40 -14.26 1.80
C VAL A 28 4.60 -15.12 2.19
N PRO A 29 5.13 -16.03 1.34
CA PRO A 29 6.23 -16.91 1.73
C PRO A 29 7.53 -16.16 2.03
N VAL A 30 7.72 -14.95 1.48
CA VAL A 30 8.91 -14.15 1.73
C VAL A 30 8.84 -13.50 3.10
N LEU A 31 7.67 -12.97 3.48
CA LEU A 31 7.43 -12.33 4.77
C LEU A 31 7.33 -13.36 5.91
N SER A 32 6.68 -14.50 5.68
CA SER A 32 6.60 -15.57 6.68
C SER A 32 7.97 -16.13 7.05
N LYS A 33 8.90 -16.23 6.09
CA LYS A 33 10.30 -16.62 6.37
C LYS A 33 11.04 -15.63 7.28
N SER A 34 10.54 -14.40 7.39
CA SER A 34 11.10 -13.36 8.25
C SER A 34 10.44 -13.30 9.64
N GLY A 35 9.57 -14.25 9.97
CA GLY A 35 8.96 -14.39 11.29
C GLY A 35 7.66 -13.62 11.49
N PHE A 36 7.06 -13.11 10.41
CA PHE A 36 5.77 -12.41 10.47
C PHE A 36 4.61 -13.38 10.18
N THR A 37 3.51 -13.21 10.89
CA THR A 37 2.24 -13.88 10.58
C THR A 37 1.62 -13.19 9.37
N CYS A 38 1.64 -13.85 8.21
CA CYS A 38 1.23 -13.25 6.93
C CYS A 38 0.08 -14.03 6.33
N GLU A 39 -0.90 -13.34 5.76
CA GLU A 39 -2.05 -13.93 5.10
C GLU A 39 -2.28 -13.28 3.72
N TYR A 40 -2.60 -14.11 2.73
CA TYR A 40 -3.11 -13.60 1.45
C TYR A 40 -4.58 -13.23 1.63
N THR A 41 -4.89 -11.93 1.59
CA THR A 41 -6.24 -11.41 1.82
C THR A 41 -6.41 -10.05 1.14
N ASP A 42 -7.65 -9.73 0.80
CA ASP A 42 -8.06 -8.35 0.54
C ASP A 42 -8.05 -7.53 1.84
N PHE A 43 -8.26 -6.22 1.73
CA PHE A 43 -8.24 -5.31 2.86
C PHE A 43 -9.26 -5.73 3.94
N ARG A 44 -8.80 -5.80 5.20
CA ARG A 44 -9.59 -6.15 6.38
C ARG A 44 -9.12 -5.29 7.57
N LYS A 45 -10.05 -4.82 8.41
CA LYS A 45 -9.76 -3.83 9.46
C LYS A 45 -9.03 -4.39 10.69
N ASP A 46 -9.08 -5.70 10.90
CA ASP A 46 -8.41 -6.44 11.98
C ASP A 46 -6.92 -6.75 11.69
N LEU A 47 -6.42 -6.38 10.50
CA LEU A 47 -5.01 -6.54 10.15
C LEU A 47 -4.15 -5.56 10.96
N SER A 48 -2.90 -5.91 11.24
CA SER A 48 -1.97 -4.92 11.83
C SER A 48 -1.25 -4.13 10.75
N VAL A 49 -0.90 -4.79 9.64
CA VAL A 49 -0.28 -4.18 8.48
C VAL A 49 -0.97 -4.68 7.21
N TYR A 50 -1.32 -3.77 6.31
CA TYR A 50 -1.86 -4.09 5.00
C TYR A 50 -0.87 -3.69 3.89
N MET A 51 -0.58 -4.63 2.99
CA MET A 51 0.26 -4.42 1.81
C MET A 51 -0.60 -4.54 0.55
N GLY A 52 -0.88 -3.39 -0.06
CA GLY A 52 -1.73 -3.27 -1.26
C GLY A 52 -1.03 -2.60 -2.43
N MET A 53 -1.66 -2.63 -3.60
CA MET A 53 -1.22 -1.91 -4.81
C MET A 53 -1.92 -0.56 -4.90
N ALA A 54 -1.24 0.45 -5.44
CA ALA A 54 -1.73 1.84 -5.50
C ALA A 54 -3.04 2.07 -6.29
N TYR A 55 -3.56 1.07 -7.01
CA TYR A 55 -4.62 1.25 -8.01
C TYR A 55 -6.02 0.80 -7.57
N SER A 56 -6.21 0.22 -6.38
CA SER A 56 -7.56 -0.19 -5.94
C SER A 56 -8.27 0.93 -5.18
N GLY A 57 -8.93 1.84 -5.91
CA GLY A 57 -9.78 2.89 -5.32
C GLY A 57 -10.98 2.35 -4.52
N ALA A 58 -11.30 1.06 -4.65
CA ALA A 58 -12.45 0.40 -4.03
C ALA A 58 -12.48 0.50 -2.48
N HIS A 59 -11.34 0.69 -1.81
CA HIS A 59 -11.25 0.74 -0.34
C HIS A 59 -10.49 1.96 0.19
N ALA A 60 -10.32 3.02 -0.63
CA ALA A 60 -9.47 4.16 -0.26
C ALA A 60 -9.88 4.82 1.07
N LYS A 61 -11.19 4.99 1.30
CA LYS A 61 -11.70 5.57 2.55
C LYS A 61 -11.46 4.65 3.76
N GLU A 62 -11.72 3.35 3.61
CA GLU A 62 -11.55 2.39 4.70
C GLU A 62 -10.08 2.22 5.08
N ILE A 63 -9.18 2.27 4.09
CA ILE A 63 -7.73 2.26 4.31
C ILE A 63 -7.28 3.54 5.04
N GLN A 64 -7.86 4.70 4.71
CA GLN A 64 -7.58 5.95 5.42
C GLN A 64 -8.00 5.86 6.89
N ASP A 65 -9.21 5.37 7.16
CA ASP A 65 -9.71 5.17 8.53
C ASP A 65 -8.81 4.19 9.30
N PHE A 66 -8.40 3.09 8.66
CA PHE A 66 -7.49 2.12 9.25
C PHE A 66 -6.12 2.71 9.63
N VAL A 67 -5.54 3.55 8.76
CA VAL A 67 -4.28 4.25 9.09
C VAL A 67 -4.50 5.26 10.21
N ALA A 68 -5.63 5.97 10.23
CA ALA A 68 -5.98 6.91 11.30
C ALA A 68 -6.14 6.21 12.67
N GLU A 69 -6.63 4.97 12.68
CA GLU A 69 -6.72 4.10 13.86
C GLU A 69 -5.36 3.50 14.28
N GLY A 70 -4.29 3.77 13.54
CA GLY A 70 -2.93 3.28 13.82
C GLY A 70 -2.58 1.95 13.13
N GLY A 71 -3.30 1.58 12.08
CA GLY A 71 -2.95 0.49 11.18
C GLY A 71 -1.75 0.82 10.29
N GLY A 72 -0.89 -0.17 10.05
CA GLY A 72 0.28 -0.01 9.19
C GLY A 72 -0.06 -0.20 7.71
N LEU A 73 0.39 0.71 6.83
CA LEU A 73 0.09 0.62 5.40
C LEU A 73 1.37 0.59 4.55
N VAL A 74 1.45 -0.38 3.64
CA VAL A 74 2.46 -0.45 2.58
C VAL A 74 1.75 -0.40 1.23
N ILE A 75 2.14 0.56 0.39
CA ILE A 75 1.62 0.66 -0.98
C ILE A 75 2.74 0.36 -1.98
N GLY A 76 2.55 -0.68 -2.78
CA GLY A 76 3.36 -0.97 -3.95
C GLY A 76 2.99 -0.06 -5.11
N GLY A 77 3.95 0.73 -5.58
CA GLY A 77 3.85 1.45 -6.85
C GLY A 77 4.28 0.56 -8.01
N HIS A 78 3.43 0.42 -9.03
CA HIS A 78 3.86 -0.15 -10.31
C HIS A 78 4.34 0.99 -11.20
N HIS A 79 5.66 1.10 -11.39
CA HIS A 79 6.19 1.96 -12.46
C HIS A 79 5.92 1.26 -13.79
N ARG A 80 4.76 1.52 -14.40
CA ARG A 80 4.65 1.31 -15.85
C ARG A 80 5.52 2.38 -16.49
N SER A 81 6.54 1.96 -17.22
CA SER A 81 7.12 2.75 -18.30
C SER A 81 5.97 3.11 -19.23
N LEU A 82 5.40 4.26 -18.96
CA LEU A 82 4.32 4.85 -19.69
C LEU A 82 5.04 5.43 -20.94
N PRO A 83 4.65 5.13 -22.20
CA PRO A 83 5.26 5.73 -23.39
C PRO A 83 4.84 7.20 -23.50
N LEU A 84 5.74 8.15 -23.77
CA LEU A 84 5.64 9.64 -23.75
C LEU A 84 4.32 10.36 -24.19
N THR A 85 3.23 9.66 -24.50
CA THR A 85 1.93 10.13 -24.99
C THR A 85 0.94 10.57 -23.89
N TRP A 86 1.24 10.40 -22.59
CA TRP A 86 0.34 10.79 -21.47
C TRP A 86 0.20 12.31 -21.29
N TYR A 87 0.94 13.12 -22.05
CA TYR A 87 0.77 14.56 -22.02
C TYR A 87 -0.49 15.02 -22.76
N GLU A 88 -1.03 14.23 -23.70
CA GLU A 88 -2.22 14.60 -24.50
C GLU A 88 -3.56 14.17 -23.89
N ASP A 89 -3.56 13.25 -22.92
CA ASP A 89 -4.77 12.68 -22.31
C ASP A 89 -5.41 13.57 -21.22
N LYS A 90 -4.74 14.66 -20.82
CA LYS A 90 -5.29 15.60 -19.83
C LYS A 90 -6.47 16.43 -20.33
N SER A 91 -6.85 16.28 -21.59
CA SER A 91 -8.04 16.90 -22.18
C SER A 91 -9.32 16.07 -21.98
N ASP A 92 -9.23 14.84 -21.46
CA ASP A 92 -10.40 14.00 -21.22
C ASP A 92 -10.86 14.07 -19.74
N PRO A 93 -12.00 14.73 -19.44
CA PRO A 93 -12.52 14.89 -18.08
C PRO A 93 -13.04 13.58 -17.47
N THR A 94 -12.94 12.45 -18.17
CA THR A 94 -13.46 11.15 -17.71
C THR A 94 -12.40 10.26 -17.04
N SER A 95 -11.12 10.66 -17.04
CA SER A 95 -10.06 9.91 -16.35
C SER A 95 -10.06 10.21 -14.84
N SER A 96 -10.72 9.35 -14.06
CA SER A 96 -10.73 9.43 -12.59
C SER A 96 -9.37 9.05 -12.01
N ASN A 97 -8.43 9.99 -12.04
CA ASN A 97 -7.13 9.82 -11.43
C ASN A 97 -7.24 10.07 -9.91
N CYS A 98 -7.51 9.02 -9.13
CA CYS A 98 -7.70 9.08 -7.67
C CYS A 98 -6.51 9.63 -6.88
N GLN A 99 -5.36 9.88 -7.52
CA GLN A 99 -4.20 10.52 -6.91
C GLN A 99 -4.34 12.04 -6.75
N GLN A 100 -5.35 12.68 -7.37
CA GLN A 100 -5.58 14.13 -7.20
C GLN A 100 -6.13 14.51 -5.81
N GLY A 101 -6.47 13.54 -4.96
CA GLY A 101 -7.07 13.78 -3.64
C GLY A 101 -6.08 13.99 -2.48
N MET A 102 -4.76 13.93 -2.70
CA MET A 102 -3.77 14.19 -1.64
C MET A 102 -3.20 15.60 -1.76
N GLU A 103 -4.02 16.60 -1.39
CA GLU A 103 -3.53 17.94 -1.06
C GLU A 103 -2.57 17.83 0.13
N GLY A 104 -1.26 18.02 -0.08
CA GLY A 104 -0.32 18.22 1.04
C GLY A 104 1.13 17.78 0.87
N THR A 105 1.52 17.03 -0.18
CA THR A 105 2.95 16.66 -0.32
C THR A 105 3.74 17.78 -1.01
N ARG A 106 4.31 18.66 -0.19
CA ARG A 106 5.38 19.59 -0.59
C ARG A 106 6.62 18.75 -0.93
N LEU A 107 6.95 18.65 -2.22
CA LEU A 107 8.22 18.07 -2.65
C LEU A 107 9.34 19.01 -2.21
N LEU A 108 10.17 18.57 -1.27
CA LEU A 108 11.41 19.26 -0.93
C LEU A 108 12.45 18.89 -2.01
N ASN A 109 12.94 19.93 -2.69
CA ASN A 109 14.06 19.89 -3.62
C ASN A 109 15.38 19.69 -2.88
#